data_AF-A0A5N5NKU1-F1
#
_entry.id   AF-A0A5N5NKU1-F1
#
_cell.length_a   1.000
_cell.length_b   1.000
_cell.length_c   1.000
_cell.angle_alpha   90.00
_cell.angle_beta   90.00
_cell.angle_gamma   90.00
#
_symmetry.space_group_name_H-M   'P 1'
#
loop_
_entity.id
_entity.type
_entity.pdbx_description
1 polymer ?
#
loop_
_entity_poly.entity_id
_entity_poly.type
_entity_poly.pdbx_seq_one_letter_code
_entity_poly.pdbx_strand_id
1 'polypeptide(L)'
;MALLMKTLVGGFVLFGIIPLIHACWLMDAGSKDQCQDYLDYSWHPHGSTWTNRYCVTCTCSPGYMVCCSEFPKTNTPGCTLKKDFKTCKYTVIKSDPSIECAINYR
;
A
#
# COMPACT_ATOMS: atom_id res chain seq x y z
N MET A 1 50.37 -18.00 -19.40
CA MET A 1 49.79 -17.48 -18.15
C MET A 1 48.28 -17.69 -18.22
N ALA A 2 47.78 -18.74 -17.57
CA ALA A 2 46.36 -19.00 -17.41
C ALA A 2 45.98 -18.67 -15.98
N LEU A 3 45.05 -17.75 -15.75
CA LEU A 3 44.35 -17.41 -14.50
C LEU A 3 43.61 -16.08 -14.79
N LEU A 4 42.32 -15.86 -14.57
CA LEU A 4 41.21 -16.68 -14.09
C LEU A 4 39.97 -15.78 -14.34
N MET A 5 38.95 -16.23 -15.07
CA MET A 5 37.66 -15.53 -15.08
C MET A 5 37.05 -15.67 -13.69
N LYS A 6 37.03 -14.59 -12.92
CA LYS A 6 36.36 -14.55 -11.61
C LYS A 6 34.88 -14.30 -11.82
N THR A 7 34.12 -15.39 -11.92
CA THR A 7 32.67 -15.40 -11.80
C THR A 7 32.29 -14.85 -10.42
N LEU A 8 31.69 -13.66 -10.37
CA LEU A 8 30.90 -13.23 -9.22
C LEU A 8 29.44 -13.59 -9.50
N VAL A 9 29.13 -14.87 -9.36
CA VAL A 9 27.78 -15.31 -9.01
C VAL A 9 27.62 -14.98 -7.53
N GLY A 10 26.96 -13.87 -7.23
CA GLY A 10 26.80 -13.41 -5.86
C GLY A 10 25.61 -12.47 -5.73
N GLY A 11 24.43 -13.04 -5.45
CA GLY A 11 23.34 -12.30 -4.80
C GLY A 11 22.07 -12.03 -5.60
N PHE A 12 21.62 -12.92 -6.50
CA PHE A 12 20.22 -12.90 -6.98
C PHE A 12 19.25 -13.53 -5.95
N VAL A 13 19.41 -13.19 -4.67
CA VAL A 13 18.55 -13.69 -3.60
C VAL A 13 18.18 -12.52 -2.71
N LEU A 14 17.24 -11.69 -3.18
CA LEU A 14 16.41 -10.81 -2.35
C LEU A 14 15.24 -10.12 -3.11
N PHE A 15 14.87 -10.55 -4.32
CA PHE A 15 13.64 -10.09 -4.99
C PHE A 15 12.45 -11.06 -4.80
N GLY A 16 12.52 -11.93 -3.78
CA GLY A 16 11.54 -12.98 -3.54
C GLY A 16 10.50 -12.67 -2.45
N ILE A 17 10.46 -11.46 -1.90
CA ILE A 17 9.54 -11.13 -0.80
C ILE A 17 8.86 -9.76 -1.01
N ILE A 18 8.21 -9.55 -2.15
CA ILE A 18 7.05 -8.64 -2.15
C ILE A 18 5.91 -9.26 -2.94
N PRO A 19 5.19 -10.21 -2.34
CA PRO A 19 3.76 -10.21 -2.53
C PRO A 19 3.17 -9.88 -1.17
N LEU A 20 2.45 -8.76 -1.06
CA LEU A 20 1.15 -8.75 -0.40
C LEU A 20 0.43 -7.40 -0.65
N ILE A 21 -0.39 -7.39 -1.71
CA ILE A 21 -1.81 -6.95 -1.75
C ILE A 21 -2.24 -5.51 -1.35
N HIS A 22 -1.31 -4.57 -1.24
CA HIS A 22 -1.66 -3.15 -1.12
C HIS A 22 -0.90 -2.33 -2.18
N ALA A 23 -1.60 -1.40 -2.85
CA ALA A 23 -0.94 -0.47 -3.75
C ALA A 23 -0.13 0.49 -2.88
N CYS A 24 1.13 0.12 -2.65
CA CYS A 24 2.08 0.87 -1.85
C CYS A 24 3.04 1.63 -2.75
N TRP A 25 3.35 2.86 -2.37
CA TRP A 25 4.28 3.74 -3.07
C TRP A 25 5.29 4.28 -2.08
N LEU A 26 6.55 4.30 -2.51
CA LEU A 26 7.62 5.00 -1.82
C LEU A 26 7.66 6.44 -2.34
N MET A 27 7.66 7.40 -1.43
CA MET A 27 7.68 8.83 -1.75
C MET A 27 8.81 9.51 -0.97
N ASP A 28 9.32 10.63 -1.50
CA ASP A 28 10.35 11.43 -0.84
C ASP A 28 9.80 12.07 0.45
N ALA A 29 10.66 12.23 1.46
CA ALA A 29 10.28 13.03 2.62
C ALA A 29 10.38 14.52 2.25
N GLY A 30 9.24 15.22 2.26
CA GLY A 30 9.18 16.64 1.93
C GLY A 30 10.06 17.58 2.79
N SER A 31 10.67 17.08 3.86
CA SER A 31 11.68 17.80 4.64
C SER A 31 12.68 16.86 5.32
N LYS A 32 13.71 17.43 5.97
CA LYS A 32 14.75 16.70 6.70
C LYS A 32 14.23 15.96 7.95
N ASP A 33 13.18 16.47 8.60
CA ASP A 33 12.74 16.01 9.93
C ASP A 33 11.30 15.48 9.94
N GLN A 34 10.56 15.68 8.84
CA GLN A 34 9.14 15.34 8.70
C GLN A 34 8.80 14.95 7.26
N CYS A 35 7.82 14.06 7.11
CA CYS A 35 7.22 13.74 5.83
C CYS A 35 5.98 14.61 5.60
N GLN A 36 5.80 15.09 4.37
CA GLN A 36 4.56 15.76 3.95
C GLN A 36 3.68 14.77 3.19
N ASP A 37 2.50 14.45 3.72
CA ASP A 37 1.52 13.66 2.98
C ASP A 37 1.05 14.47 1.76
N TYR A 38 1.35 14.01 0.56
CA TYR A 38 1.02 14.76 -0.67
C TYR A 38 -0.47 14.70 -1.06
N LEU A 39 -1.27 13.85 -0.41
CA LEU A 39 -2.71 13.75 -0.68
C LEU A 39 -3.51 14.79 0.10
N ASP A 40 -3.11 15.11 1.32
CA ASP A 40 -3.80 16.10 2.16
C ASP A 40 -2.92 17.23 2.72
N TYR A 41 -1.64 17.26 2.33
CA TYR A 41 -0.62 18.27 2.66
C TYR A 41 -0.29 18.38 4.16
N SER A 42 -0.68 17.40 4.97
CA SER A 42 -0.34 17.36 6.39
C SER A 42 1.11 16.92 6.63
N TRP A 43 1.72 17.41 7.72
CA TRP A 43 3.10 17.11 8.10
C TRP A 43 3.15 16.11 9.25
N HIS A 44 4.01 15.11 9.11
CA HIS A 44 4.12 13.99 10.04
C HIS A 44 5.57 13.76 10.47
N PRO A 45 5.84 13.55 11.77
CA PRO A 45 7.20 13.33 12.25
C PRO A 45 7.74 11.96 11.83
N HIS A 46 9.07 11.82 11.75
CA HIS A 46 9.71 10.53 11.54
C HIS A 46 9.25 9.49 12.57
N GLY A 47 9.05 8.25 12.12
CA GLY A 47 8.58 7.13 12.95
C GLY A 47 7.06 7.09 13.15
N SER A 48 6.32 8.12 12.71
CA SER A 48 4.86 8.10 12.76
C SER A 48 4.26 7.20 11.68
N THR A 49 3.07 6.70 11.99
CA THR A 49 2.17 6.05 11.03
C THR A 49 0.80 6.70 11.16
N TRP A 50 0.19 7.08 10.04
CA TRP A 50 -1.12 7.72 10.00
C TRP A 50 -1.96 7.16 8.85
N THR A 51 -3.28 7.32 8.97
CA THR A 51 -4.21 7.11 7.86
C THR A 51 -4.81 8.45 7.49
N ASN A 52 -4.63 8.87 6.25
CA ASN A 52 -5.13 10.15 5.78
C ASN A 52 -6.63 10.10 5.40
N ARG A 53 -7.19 11.26 5.07
CA ARG A 53 -8.62 11.41 4.70
C ARG A 53 -9.05 10.62 3.46
N TYR A 54 -8.10 10.12 2.67
CA TYR A 54 -8.34 9.29 1.49
C TYR A 54 -8.21 7.79 1.80
N CYS A 55 -8.02 7.45 3.08
CA CYS A 55 -7.81 6.09 3.57
C CYS A 55 -6.58 5.44 2.96
N VAL A 56 -5.51 6.23 2.87
CA VAL A 56 -4.15 5.77 2.57
C VAL A 56 -3.39 5.79 3.87
N THR A 57 -2.80 4.66 4.23
CA THR A 57 -2.00 4.49 5.44
C THR A 57 -0.55 4.71 5.08
N CYS A 58 0.09 5.68 5.72
CA CYS A 58 1.46 6.08 5.46
C CYS A 58 2.32 5.91 6.70
N THR A 59 3.59 5.56 6.49
CA THR A 59 4.63 5.51 7.52
C THR A 59 5.79 6.40 7.09
N CYS A 60 6.18 7.32 7.96
CA CYS A 60 7.25 8.27 7.71
C CYS A 60 8.59 7.76 8.24
N SER A 61 9.60 7.73 7.39
CA SER A 61 10.98 7.37 7.71
C SER A 61 11.93 8.52 7.38
N PRO A 62 13.18 8.53 7.90
CA PRO A 62 14.16 9.52 7.49
C PRO A 62 14.42 9.48 5.97
N GLY A 63 14.08 10.57 5.28
CA GLY A 63 14.30 10.74 3.85
C GLY A 63 13.25 10.13 2.92
N TYR A 64 12.28 9.36 3.42
CA TYR A 64 11.20 8.80 2.60
C TYR A 64 9.96 8.46 3.43
N MET A 65 8.81 8.31 2.77
CA MET A 65 7.63 7.68 3.36
C MET A 65 7.13 6.54 2.49
N VAL A 66 6.44 5.59 3.12
CA VAL A 66 5.74 4.52 2.42
C VAL A 66 4.26 4.72 2.66
N CYS A 67 3.47 4.87 1.59
CA CYS A 67 2.03 5.03 1.65
C CYS A 67 1.35 3.87 0.94
N CYS A 68 0.39 3.23 1.60
CA CYS A 68 -0.32 2.06 1.11
C CYS A 68 -1.81 2.31 1.08
N SER A 69 -2.46 1.82 0.03
CA SER A 69 -3.90 1.89 -0.13
C SER A 69 -4.48 0.51 -0.39
N GLU A 70 -5.64 0.25 0.20
CA GLU A 70 -6.41 -0.96 -0.02
C GLU A 70 -7.59 -0.67 -0.94
N PHE A 71 -7.75 -1.48 -1.98
CA PHE A 71 -8.85 -1.39 -2.94
C PHE A 71 -9.46 -2.77 -3.17
N PRO A 72 -10.19 -3.32 -2.19
CA PRO A 72 -10.90 -4.57 -2.39
C PRO A 72 -11.85 -4.46 -3.59
N LYS A 73 -12.00 -5.57 -4.31
CA LYS A 73 -12.87 -5.69 -5.48
C LYS A 73 -13.81 -6.86 -5.31
N THR A 74 -15.01 -6.73 -5.85
CA THR A 74 -15.94 -7.85 -6.02
C THR A 74 -16.25 -8.00 -7.50
N ASN A 75 -16.21 -9.24 -7.98
CA ASN A 75 -16.64 -9.59 -9.35
C ASN A 75 -17.99 -10.33 -9.32
N THR A 76 -18.62 -10.45 -8.14
CA THR A 76 -19.93 -11.09 -8.01
C THR A 76 -21.01 -10.14 -8.53
N PRO A 77 -21.79 -10.54 -9.54
CA PRO A 77 -22.93 -9.74 -10.00
C PRO A 77 -23.91 -9.45 -8.86
N GLY A 78 -24.39 -8.21 -8.78
CA GLY A 78 -25.30 -7.79 -7.71
C GLY A 78 -24.61 -7.40 -6.40
N CYS A 79 -23.27 -7.42 -6.34
CA CYS A 79 -22.49 -6.96 -5.20
C CYS A 79 -21.72 -5.68 -5.55
N THR A 80 -21.86 -4.66 -4.71
CA THR A 80 -21.11 -3.40 -4.83
C THR A 80 -20.42 -3.09 -3.53
N LEU A 81 -19.16 -2.64 -3.61
CA LEU A 81 -18.40 -2.18 -2.44
C LEU A 81 -18.54 -0.67 -2.30
N LYS A 82 -19.02 -0.22 -1.15
CA LYS A 82 -19.08 1.20 -0.79
C LYS A 82 -18.05 1.50 0.29
N LYS A 83 -17.12 2.42 -0.02
CA LYS A 83 -16.13 2.91 0.94
C LYS A 83 -16.74 4.00 1.82
N ASP A 84 -16.56 3.87 3.13
CA ASP A 84 -16.78 4.95 4.08
C ASP A 84 -15.43 5.64 4.36
N PHE A 85 -15.29 6.89 3.94
CA PHE A 85 -14.06 7.66 4.11
C PHE A 85 -13.84 8.18 5.54
N LYS A 86 -14.85 8.10 6.43
CA LYS A 86 -14.68 8.44 7.85
C LYS A 86 -14.04 7.30 8.63
N THR A 87 -14.45 6.07 8.33
CA THR A 87 -13.98 4.86 9.03
C THR A 87 -12.95 4.05 8.25
N CYS A 88 -12.75 4.39 6.97
CA CYS A 88 -11.90 3.68 6.01
C CYS A 88 -12.28 2.21 5.81
N LYS A 89 -13.56 1.88 6.02
CA LYS A 89 -14.11 0.52 5.85
C LYS A 89 -14.93 0.42 4.58
N TYR A 90 -14.90 -0.77 3.99
CA TYR A 90 -15.78 -1.13 2.89
C TYR A 90 -17.00 -1.89 3.41
N THR A 91 -18.17 -1.49 2.92
CA THR A 91 -19.44 -2.20 3.15
C THR A 91 -19.89 -2.83 1.85
N VAL A 92 -20.44 -4.04 1.95
CA VAL A 92 -21.00 -4.75 0.79
C VAL A 92 -22.47 -4.40 0.68
N ILE A 93 -22.86 -3.86 -0.47
CA ILE A 93 -24.25 -3.63 -0.84
C ILE A 93 -24.65 -4.75 -1.79
N LYS A 94 -25.70 -5.48 -1.42
CA LYS A 94 -26.27 -6.56 -2.22
C LYS A 94 -27.56 -6.09 -2.91
N SER A 95 -27.76 -6.45 -4.16
CA SER A 95 -29.04 -6.26 -4.85
C SER A 95 -30.11 -7.24 -4.37
N ASP A 96 -29.70 -8.44 -3.95
CA ASP A 96 -30.54 -9.48 -3.37
C ASP A 96 -29.81 -10.07 -2.13
N PRO A 97 -30.45 -10.15 -0.95
CA PRO A 97 -29.86 -10.71 0.26
C PRO A 97 -29.29 -12.12 0.12
N SER A 98 -29.86 -12.91 -0.79
CA SER A 98 -29.50 -14.32 -1.07
C SER A 98 -28.18 -14.46 -1.81
N ILE A 99 -27.64 -13.38 -2.39
CA ILE A 99 -26.37 -13.42 -3.12
C ILE A 99 -25.21 -13.49 -2.12
N GLU A 100 -24.30 -14.44 -2.32
CA GLU A 100 -23.02 -14.48 -1.63
C GLU A 100 -21.96 -13.70 -2.41
N CYS A 101 -21.47 -12.61 -1.81
CA CYS A 101 -20.49 -11.74 -2.44
C CYS A 101 -19.06 -12.21 -2.14
N ALA A 102 -18.31 -12.54 -3.18
CA ALA A 102 -16.88 -12.79 -3.07
C ALA A 102 -16.14 -11.45 -3.07
N ILE A 103 -15.41 -11.16 -1.99
CA ILE A 103 -14.56 -9.97 -1.85
C ILE A 103 -13.10 -10.39 -2.01
N ASN A 104 -12.40 -9.75 -2.93
CA ASN A 104 -10.98 -9.96 -3.18
C ASN A 104 -10.21 -8.74 -2.68
N TYR A 105 -9.32 -8.94 -1.72
CA TYR A 105 -8.42 -7.92 -1.18
C TYR A 105 -7.08 -7.93 -1.95
N ARG A 106 -7.14 -7.99 -3.29
CA ARG A 106 -5.95 -8.11 -4.14
C ARG A 106 -5.27 -6.76 -4.36
#